data_AF-A0A8S3UC59-F1
#
_entry.id   AF-A0A8S3UC59-F1
#
_cell.length_a   1.000
_cell.length_b   1.000
_cell.length_c   1.000
_cell.angle_alpha   90.00
_cell.angle_beta   90.00
_cell.angle_gamma   90.00
#
_symmetry.space_group_name_H-M   'P 1'
#
loop_
_entity.id
_entity.type
_entity.pdbx_description
1 polymer ?
#
loop_
_entity_poly.entity_id
_entity_poly.type
_entity_poly.pdbx_seq_one_letter_code
_entity_poly.pdbx_strand_id
1 'polypeptide(L)'
;MELNLQSKITEIDNLSIENFDEFVISACEIITQTADSLQPPNSRKRGKNSRYWTPNMTEILNRSKYHYWMWKQEGTSDKLSIHYQQMRVLKKKLRSEQRKIESAKRQSKFTDIMSLSDRNDKNFYTLINNQRNLRSSVTSILKYDNKIINTEEEILDTWASYYEKLATPVDNPDFDNTYKLIVEQDISALTDTYTDNRDTLAPVSEKEVVQIINSLKNGKAPDASRVTCEHLKFGGKLSLTF
;
A
#
# COMPACT_ATOMS: atom_id res chain seq x y z
N MET A 1 -28.67 17.78 15.96
CA MET A 1 -27.49 18.66 15.83
C MET A 1 -27.25 18.92 14.33
N GLU A 2 -28.29 19.31 13.59
CA GLU A 2 -28.28 19.46 12.12
C GLU A 2 -28.45 20.93 11.69
N LEU A 3 -28.68 21.84 12.64
CA LEU A 3 -29.09 23.22 12.39
C LEU A 3 -27.92 24.22 12.22
N ASN A 4 -26.66 23.79 12.26
CA ASN A 4 -25.49 24.69 12.26
C ASN A 4 -24.57 24.55 11.02
N LEU A 5 -24.93 23.70 10.05
CA LEU A 5 -24.13 23.45 8.84
C LEU A 5 -24.66 24.22 7.63
N GLN A 6 -25.98 24.32 7.46
CA GLN A 6 -26.58 25.05 6.32
C GLN A 6 -26.33 26.56 6.36
N SER A 7 -26.18 27.16 7.55
CA SER A 7 -25.90 28.59 7.69
C SER A 7 -24.46 28.98 7.33
N LYS A 8 -23.51 28.03 7.37
CA LYS A 8 -22.10 28.28 7.00
C LYS A 8 -21.87 28.18 5.48
N ILE A 9 -22.68 27.40 4.78
CA ILE A 9 -22.55 27.19 3.32
C ILE A 9 -22.94 28.47 2.55
N THR A 10 -23.82 29.32 3.10
CA THR A 10 -24.23 30.59 2.47
C THR A 10 -23.22 31.74 2.61
N GLU A 11 -22.13 31.57 3.36
CA GLU A 11 -21.06 32.58 3.51
C GLU A 11 -19.91 32.41 2.51
N ILE A 12 -19.93 31.36 1.68
CA ILE A 12 -18.81 30.98 0.81
C ILE A 12 -18.53 32.00 -0.30
N ASP A 13 -19.54 32.75 -0.75
CA ASP A 13 -19.39 33.73 -1.84
C ASP A 13 -18.63 35.01 -1.42
N ASN A 14 -18.27 35.18 -0.14
CA ASN A 14 -17.56 36.36 0.38
C ASN A 14 -16.31 36.04 1.23
N LEU A 15 -15.76 34.82 1.16
CA LEU A 15 -14.56 34.45 1.93
C LEU A 15 -13.33 35.19 1.39
N SER A 16 -12.76 36.09 2.20
CA SER A 16 -11.38 36.57 2.00
C SER A 16 -10.41 35.38 2.08
N ILE A 17 -9.23 35.50 1.45
CA ILE A 17 -8.19 34.45 1.43
C ILE A 17 -7.84 33.99 2.86
N GLU A 18 -7.87 34.90 3.83
CA GLU A 18 -7.60 34.62 5.26
C GLU A 18 -8.65 33.68 5.89
N ASN A 19 -9.90 33.72 5.43
CA ASN A 19 -10.96 32.85 5.95
C ASN A 19 -10.95 31.45 5.30
N PHE A 20 -10.26 31.28 4.16
CA PHE A 20 -10.16 30.00 3.47
C PHE A 20 -9.27 29.01 4.24
N ASP A 21 -8.16 29.49 4.80
CA ASP A 21 -7.26 28.65 5.60
C ASP A 21 -7.95 28.16 6.88
N GLU A 22 -8.70 29.04 7.57
CA GLU A 22 -9.52 28.64 8.72
C GLU A 22 -10.58 27.59 8.35
N PHE A 23 -11.20 27.74 7.17
CA PHE A 23 -12.15 26.78 6.64
C PHE A 23 -11.49 25.40 6.38
N VAL A 24 -10.32 25.38 5.73
CA VAL A 24 -9.58 24.14 5.45
C VAL A 24 -9.17 23.43 6.74
N ILE A 25 -8.69 24.18 7.73
CA ILE A 25 -8.33 23.63 9.05
C ILE A 25 -9.57 23.00 9.70
N SER A 26 -10.69 23.72 9.74
CA SER A 26 -11.94 23.22 10.32
C SER A 26 -12.46 21.96 9.62
N ALA A 27 -12.38 21.90 8.28
CA ALA A 27 -12.75 20.73 7.51
C ALA A 27 -11.85 19.51 7.85
N CYS A 28 -10.54 19.73 7.98
CA CYS A 28 -9.59 18.67 8.36
C CYS A 28 -9.86 18.12 9.77
N GLU A 29 -10.21 18.98 10.71
CA GLU A 29 -10.60 18.57 12.07
C GLU A 29 -11.85 17.70 12.07
N ILE A 30 -12.87 18.06 11.28
CA ILE A 30 -14.10 17.26 11.16
C ILE A 30 -13.79 15.89 10.54
N ILE A 31 -12.95 15.84 9.49
CA ILE A 31 -12.57 14.58 8.83
C ILE A 31 -11.80 13.66 9.79
N THR A 32 -10.90 14.21 10.59
CA THR A 32 -10.12 13.42 11.56
C THR A 32 -10.99 12.93 12.71
N GLN A 33 -11.83 13.78 13.30
CA GLN A 33 -12.76 13.38 14.37
C GLN A 33 -13.77 12.31 13.92
N THR A 34 -14.30 12.44 12.70
CA THR A 34 -15.22 11.45 12.13
C THR A 34 -14.51 10.13 11.89
N ALA A 35 -13.28 10.15 11.36
CA ALA A 35 -12.48 8.94 11.16
C ALA A 35 -12.17 8.22 12.49
N ASP A 36 -11.82 8.94 13.56
CA ASP A 36 -11.52 8.36 14.88
C ASP A 36 -12.75 7.69 15.51
N SER A 37 -13.95 8.20 15.21
CA SER A 37 -15.22 7.63 15.71
C SER A 37 -15.65 6.35 14.99
N LEU A 38 -15.06 6.04 13.83
CA LEU A 38 -15.45 4.93 12.96
C LEU A 38 -14.45 3.78 13.05
N GLN A 39 -14.94 2.56 13.27
CA GLN A 39 -14.07 1.38 13.20
C GLN A 39 -13.74 1.08 11.73
N PRO A 40 -12.45 0.95 11.37
CA PRO A 40 -12.08 0.58 10.01
C PRO A 40 -12.67 -0.81 9.69
N PRO A 41 -13.16 -1.03 8.46
CA PRO A 41 -13.72 -2.32 8.08
C PRO A 41 -12.66 -3.40 8.27
N ASN A 42 -12.96 -4.39 9.10
CA ASN A 42 -12.10 -5.55 9.32
C ASN A 42 -11.78 -6.20 7.97
N SER A 43 -10.59 -5.94 7.45
CA SER A 43 -10.13 -6.62 6.25
C SER A 43 -10.02 -8.09 6.61
N ARG A 44 -10.98 -8.89 6.13
CA ARG A 44 -10.87 -10.34 6.24
C ARG A 44 -9.58 -10.70 5.53
N LYS A 45 -8.55 -11.09 6.28
CA LYS A 45 -7.33 -11.65 5.72
C LYS A 45 -7.79 -12.79 4.83
N ARG A 46 -7.83 -12.56 3.51
CA ARG A 46 -8.10 -13.63 2.55
C ARG A 46 -6.97 -14.61 2.78
N GLY A 47 -7.27 -15.71 3.47
CA GLY A 47 -6.33 -16.77 3.70
C GLY A 47 -5.72 -17.07 2.34
N LYS A 48 -4.39 -17.08 2.24
CA LYS A 48 -3.72 -17.50 1.01
C LYS A 48 -4.24 -18.91 0.74
N ASN A 49 -5.20 -19.03 -0.17
CA ASN A 49 -5.58 -20.34 -0.70
C ASN A 49 -4.32 -20.85 -1.35
N SER A 50 -3.65 -21.74 -0.60
CA SER A 50 -2.44 -22.38 -1.04
C SER A 50 -2.79 -23.07 -2.37
N ARG A 51 -2.30 -22.51 -3.48
CA ARG A 51 -2.54 -23.02 -4.83
C ARG A 51 -2.01 -24.46 -5.03
N TYR A 52 -1.41 -25.07 -4.01
CA TYR A 52 -0.84 -26.41 -4.00
C TYR A 52 -1.59 -27.40 -3.09
N TRP A 53 -2.76 -27.02 -2.55
CA TRP A 53 -3.54 -27.86 -1.66
C TRP A 53 -4.43 -28.85 -2.44
N THR A 54 -4.18 -30.16 -2.29
CA THR A 54 -4.96 -31.21 -2.96
C THR A 54 -5.95 -31.89 -2.01
N PRO A 55 -7.01 -32.55 -2.53
CA PRO A 55 -7.95 -33.31 -1.69
C PRO A 55 -7.27 -34.36 -0.80
N ASN A 56 -6.23 -35.03 -1.31
CA ASN A 56 -5.42 -35.98 -0.55
C ASN A 56 -4.71 -35.31 0.65
N MET A 57 -4.23 -34.07 0.51
CA MET A 57 -3.66 -33.31 1.63
C MET A 57 -4.70 -32.98 2.68
N THR A 58 -5.92 -32.60 2.25
CA THR A 58 -7.05 -32.38 3.15
C THR A 58 -7.35 -33.64 3.95
N GLU A 59 -7.40 -34.79 3.29
CA GLU A 59 -7.67 -36.07 3.93
C GLU A 59 -6.59 -36.43 4.96
N ILE A 60 -5.31 -36.33 4.59
CA ILE A 60 -4.19 -36.58 5.52
C ILE A 60 -4.24 -35.61 6.71
N LEU A 61 -4.53 -34.33 6.46
CA LEU A 61 -4.65 -33.33 7.52
C LEU A 61 -5.80 -33.64 8.47
N ASN A 62 -6.97 -33.99 7.94
CA ASN A 62 -8.15 -34.31 8.74
C ASN A 62 -7.92 -35.57 9.59
N ARG A 63 -7.32 -36.61 9.02
CA ARG A 63 -6.90 -37.81 9.78
C ARG A 63 -5.87 -37.46 10.86
N SER A 64 -4.92 -36.58 10.56
CA SER A 64 -3.96 -36.11 11.57
C SER A 64 -4.63 -35.32 12.70
N LYS A 65 -5.66 -34.53 12.41
CA LYS A 65 -6.44 -33.78 13.41
C LYS A 65 -7.26 -34.73 14.27
N TYR A 66 -7.86 -35.77 13.69
CA TYR A 66 -8.57 -36.81 14.43
C TYR A 66 -7.65 -37.50 15.45
N HIS A 67 -6.47 -37.96 15.04
CA HIS A 67 -5.51 -38.57 15.97
C HIS A 67 -4.98 -37.59 17.03
N TYR A 68 -4.81 -36.31 16.69
CA TYR A 68 -4.47 -35.29 17.68
C TYR A 68 -5.58 -35.11 18.72
N TRP A 69 -6.84 -35.09 18.28
CA TRP A 69 -8.00 -35.00 19.17
C TRP A 69 -8.07 -36.21 20.10
N MET A 70 -7.94 -37.44 19.57
CA MET A 70 -7.91 -38.66 20.38
C MET A 70 -6.77 -38.66 21.40
N TRP A 71 -5.55 -38.32 20.97
CA TRP A 71 -4.40 -38.22 21.88
C TRP A 71 -4.60 -37.17 22.98
N LYS A 72 -5.34 -36.09 22.69
CA LYS A 72 -5.69 -35.08 23.69
C LYS A 72 -6.68 -35.62 24.73
N GLN A 73 -7.60 -36.50 24.34
CA GLN A 73 -8.55 -37.15 25.26
C GLN A 73 -7.86 -38.16 26.18
N GLU A 74 -6.81 -38.84 25.72
CA GLU A 74 -6.06 -39.86 26.49
C GLU A 74 -5.11 -39.28 27.55
N GLY A 75 -4.93 -37.96 27.60
CA GLY A 75 -3.91 -37.32 28.44
C GLY A 75 -2.58 -37.22 27.69
N THR A 76 -2.21 -35.99 27.32
CA THR A 76 -1.09 -35.64 26.42
C THR A 76 0.32 -35.99 26.91
N SER A 77 0.46 -36.79 27.96
CA SER A 77 1.76 -37.14 28.57
C SER A 77 2.50 -38.25 27.83
N ASP A 78 1.77 -39.18 27.19
CA ASP A 78 2.41 -40.36 26.60
C ASP A 78 2.72 -40.19 25.09
N LYS A 79 4.02 -40.22 24.77
CA LYS A 79 4.54 -40.21 23.38
C LYS A 79 4.53 -41.60 22.75
N LEU A 80 4.27 -42.66 23.53
CA LEU A 80 4.12 -44.02 23.04
C LEU A 80 2.68 -44.31 22.58
N SER A 81 1.70 -43.46 22.95
CA SER A 81 0.31 -43.56 22.46
C SER A 81 0.26 -43.75 20.94
N ILE A 82 -0.54 -44.74 20.53
CA ILE A 82 -0.77 -45.07 19.11
C ILE A 82 -1.22 -43.83 18.34
N HIS A 83 -2.08 -43.01 18.94
CA HIS A 83 -2.60 -41.80 18.31
C HIS A 83 -1.52 -40.72 18.13
N TYR A 84 -0.58 -40.58 19.08
CA TYR A 84 0.57 -39.70 18.92
C TYR A 84 1.48 -40.15 17.78
N GLN A 85 1.80 -41.45 17.70
CA GLN A 85 2.64 -42.01 16.65
C GLN A 85 2.00 -41.84 15.26
N GLN A 86 0.71 -42.18 15.14
CA GLN A 86 -0.05 -42.04 13.89
C GLN A 86 -0.14 -40.58 13.44
N MET A 87 -0.40 -39.64 14.35
CA MET A 87 -0.36 -38.20 14.05
C MET A 87 1.00 -37.79 13.45
N ARG A 88 2.12 -38.23 14.05
CA ARG A 88 3.47 -37.89 13.56
C ARG A 88 3.72 -38.45 12.16
N VAL A 89 3.33 -39.70 11.91
CA VAL A 89 3.44 -40.34 10.59
C VAL A 89 2.62 -39.57 9.55
N LEU A 90 1.38 -39.22 9.87
CA LEU A 90 0.51 -38.45 8.96
C LEU A 90 1.05 -37.05 8.69
N LYS A 91 1.59 -36.34 9.71
CA LYS A 91 2.27 -35.05 9.50
C LYS A 91 3.51 -35.18 8.62
N LYS A 92 4.29 -36.25 8.77
CA LYS A 92 5.44 -36.54 7.89
C LYS A 92 4.98 -36.84 6.46
N LYS A 93 3.90 -37.61 6.30
CA LYS A 93 3.27 -37.90 4.99
C LYS A 93 2.79 -36.62 4.32
N LEU A 94 2.09 -35.75 5.05
CA LEU A 94 1.63 -34.45 4.55
C LEU A 94 2.78 -33.61 4.02
N ARG A 95 3.88 -33.47 4.79
CA ARG A 95 5.09 -32.76 4.35
C ARG A 95 5.76 -33.43 3.15
N SER A 96 5.67 -34.75 3.03
CA SER A 96 6.19 -35.47 1.87
C SER A 96 5.37 -35.17 0.62
N GLU A 97 4.04 -35.20 0.71
CA GLU A 97 3.14 -34.86 -0.40
C GLU A 97 3.32 -33.40 -0.84
N GLN A 98 3.47 -32.48 0.11
CA GLN A 98 3.77 -31.08 -0.19
C GLN A 98 5.07 -30.94 -0.99
N ARG A 99 6.14 -31.59 -0.54
CA ARG A 99 7.44 -31.59 -1.24
C ARG A 99 7.36 -32.23 -2.63
N LYS A 100 6.56 -33.29 -2.82
CA LYS A 100 6.34 -33.90 -4.15
C LYS A 100 5.69 -32.91 -5.12
N ILE A 101 4.61 -32.24 -4.69
CA ILE A 101 3.92 -31.25 -5.55
C ILE A 101 4.83 -30.05 -5.85
N GLU A 102 5.55 -29.54 -4.85
CA GLU A 102 6.53 -28.48 -5.06
C GLU A 102 7.64 -28.90 -6.03
N SER A 103 8.14 -30.12 -5.91
CA SER A 103 9.14 -30.68 -6.82
C SER A 103 8.62 -30.81 -8.24
N ALA A 104 7.42 -31.36 -8.43
CA ALA A 104 6.79 -31.49 -9.75
C ALA A 104 6.57 -30.12 -10.41
N LYS A 105 6.11 -29.13 -9.63
CA LYS A 105 5.94 -27.76 -10.12
C LYS A 105 7.28 -27.10 -10.46
N ARG A 106 8.31 -27.34 -9.65
CA ARG A 106 9.66 -26.85 -9.94
C ARG A 106 10.18 -27.46 -11.25
N GLN A 107 9.96 -28.75 -11.46
CA GLN A 107 10.32 -29.43 -12.69
C GLN A 107 9.56 -28.86 -13.90
N SER A 108 8.24 -28.68 -13.79
CA SER A 108 7.43 -28.04 -14.84
C SER A 108 7.90 -26.61 -15.16
N LYS A 109 8.26 -25.82 -14.14
CA LYS A 109 8.85 -24.50 -14.41
C LYS A 109 10.17 -24.57 -15.16
N PHE A 110 11.04 -25.52 -14.84
CA PHE A 110 12.28 -25.71 -15.56
C PHE A 110 12.03 -26.14 -17.01
N THR A 111 11.08 -27.05 -17.24
CA THR A 111 10.71 -27.42 -18.62
C THR A 111 10.17 -26.24 -19.39
N ASP A 112 9.34 -25.39 -18.77
CA ASP A 112 8.80 -24.19 -19.41
C ASP A 112 9.92 -23.21 -19.77
N ILE A 113 10.85 -22.93 -18.84
CA ILE A 113 12.02 -22.08 -19.08
C ILE A 113 12.88 -22.62 -20.22
N MET A 114 13.17 -23.93 -20.23
CA MET A 114 13.97 -24.56 -21.29
C MET A 114 13.25 -24.56 -22.64
N SER A 115 11.92 -24.72 -22.66
CA SER A 115 11.16 -24.65 -23.91
C SER A 115 11.08 -23.23 -24.49
N LEU A 116 11.18 -22.23 -23.62
CA LEU A 116 11.12 -20.82 -23.98
C LEU A 116 12.52 -20.19 -24.14
N SER A 117 13.61 -20.93 -23.91
CA SER A 117 14.98 -20.37 -24.00
C SER A 117 15.37 -19.98 -25.41
N ASP A 118 14.84 -20.71 -26.40
CA ASP A 118 15.20 -20.53 -27.81
C ASP A 118 14.41 -19.37 -28.45
N ARG A 119 13.38 -18.88 -27.76
CA ARG A 119 12.55 -17.77 -28.20
C ARG A 119 12.85 -16.57 -27.29
N ASN A 120 13.22 -15.44 -27.89
CA ASN A 120 13.43 -14.18 -27.15
C ASN A 120 12.07 -13.60 -26.69
N ASP A 121 11.35 -14.36 -25.84
CA ASP A 121 9.98 -14.10 -25.42
C ASP A 121 9.97 -13.40 -24.07
N LYS A 122 9.08 -12.41 -23.90
CA LYS A 122 8.88 -11.70 -22.63
C LYS A 122 8.55 -12.68 -21.49
N ASN A 123 7.90 -13.80 -21.81
CA ASN A 123 7.58 -14.86 -20.87
C ASN A 123 8.81 -15.53 -20.27
N PHE A 124 9.88 -15.72 -21.06
CA PHE A 124 11.14 -16.31 -20.59
C PHE A 124 11.77 -15.47 -19.49
N TYR A 125 11.97 -14.17 -19.75
CA TYR A 125 12.52 -13.25 -18.75
C TYR A 125 11.60 -13.09 -17.53
N THR A 126 10.29 -13.16 -17.71
CA THR A 126 9.32 -13.15 -16.61
C THR A 126 9.49 -14.38 -15.71
N LEU A 127 9.66 -15.58 -16.29
CA LEU A 127 9.90 -16.81 -15.52
C LEU A 127 11.24 -16.79 -14.79
N ILE A 128 12.30 -16.28 -15.42
CA ILE A 128 13.62 -16.09 -14.78
C ILE A 128 13.53 -15.10 -13.62
N ASN A 129 12.89 -13.96 -13.82
CA ASN A 129 12.74 -12.94 -12.78
C ASN A 129 11.89 -13.46 -11.61
N ASN A 130 10.89 -14.30 -11.86
CA ASN A 130 10.12 -14.97 -10.81
C ASN A 130 10.92 -16.04 -10.03
N GLN A 131 11.98 -16.60 -10.62
CA GLN A 131 12.89 -17.54 -9.95
C GLN A 131 13.94 -16.80 -9.11
N ARG A 132 14.42 -15.64 -9.58
CA ARG A 132 15.26 -14.75 -8.79
C ARG A 132 14.43 -14.33 -7.59
N ASN A 133 14.80 -14.81 -6.40
CA ASN A 133 14.19 -14.35 -5.16
C ASN A 133 14.41 -12.84 -5.06
N LEU A 134 13.46 -12.03 -5.50
CA LEU A 134 13.33 -10.62 -5.13
C LEU A 134 12.89 -10.54 -3.67
N ARG A 135 13.68 -11.14 -2.77
CA ARG A 135 13.83 -10.52 -1.48
C ARG A 135 14.82 -9.41 -1.76
N SER A 136 14.33 -8.22 -2.10
CA SER A 136 15.05 -7.06 -1.60
C SER A 136 15.05 -7.29 -0.09
N SER A 137 16.16 -7.79 0.45
CA SER A 137 16.40 -7.60 1.88
C SER A 137 16.07 -6.14 2.11
N VAL A 138 15.17 -5.85 3.06
CA VAL A 138 15.07 -4.49 3.59
C VAL A 138 16.49 -4.17 4.02
N THR A 139 17.20 -3.41 3.20
CA THR A 139 18.61 -3.12 3.43
C THR A 139 18.58 -2.07 4.52
N SER A 140 18.89 -2.49 5.74
CA SER A 140 19.12 -1.59 6.89
C SER A 140 20.39 -0.76 6.72
N ILE A 141 20.91 -0.64 5.51
CA ILE A 141 22.20 -0.06 5.17
C ILE A 141 21.95 0.97 4.08
N LEU A 142 22.17 2.25 4.40
CA LEU A 142 22.15 3.35 3.46
C LEU A 142 23.60 3.71 3.13
N LYS A 143 23.94 3.78 1.84
CA LYS A 143 25.23 4.30 1.38
C LYS A 143 25.01 5.67 0.77
N TYR A 144 25.53 6.72 1.41
CA TYR A 144 25.40 8.11 0.96
C TYR A 144 26.71 8.85 1.20
N ASP A 145 27.20 9.60 0.19
CA ASP A 145 28.44 10.39 0.25
C ASP A 145 29.66 9.61 0.81
N ASN A 146 29.91 8.42 0.26
CA ASN A 146 30.95 7.47 0.70
C ASN A 146 30.84 6.98 2.16
N LYS A 147 29.78 7.32 2.89
CA LYS A 147 29.48 6.80 4.22
C LYS A 147 28.49 5.63 4.15
N ILE A 148 28.64 4.69 5.08
CA ILE A 148 27.74 3.56 5.26
C ILE A 148 27.01 3.79 6.59
N ILE A 149 25.70 3.92 6.53
CA ILE A 149 24.83 4.27 7.65
C ILE A 149 23.91 3.09 7.91
N ASN A 150 23.89 2.59 9.16
CA ASN A 150 23.21 1.35 9.52
C ASN A 150 22.13 1.52 10.60
N THR A 151 22.03 2.71 11.20
CA THR A 151 21.11 3.00 12.30
C THR A 151 19.86 3.69 11.76
N GLU A 152 18.67 3.34 12.27
CA GLU A 152 17.40 3.90 11.77
C GLU A 152 17.33 5.42 11.91
N GLU A 153 17.73 5.98 13.06
CA GLU A 153 17.77 7.42 13.31
C GLU A 153 18.71 8.13 12.32
N GLU A 154 19.93 7.62 12.15
CA GLU A 154 20.90 8.19 11.21
C GLU A 154 20.44 8.11 9.75
N ILE A 155 19.69 7.06 9.37
CA ILE A 155 19.10 6.94 8.03
C ILE A 155 18.07 8.05 7.82
N LEU A 156 17.20 8.29 8.81
CA LEU A 156 16.18 9.34 8.74
C LEU A 156 16.84 10.73 8.66
N ASP A 157 17.84 10.99 9.49
CA ASP A 157 18.58 12.25 9.48
C ASP A 157 19.32 12.47 8.15
N THR A 158 19.88 11.40 7.58
CA THR A 158 20.54 11.46 6.28
C THR A 158 19.54 11.76 5.16
N TRP A 159 18.35 11.16 5.19
CA TRP A 159 17.29 11.49 4.25
C TRP A 159 16.81 12.93 4.41
N ALA A 160 16.58 13.38 5.64
CA ALA A 160 16.20 14.76 5.93
C ALA A 160 17.24 15.73 5.36
N SER A 161 18.52 15.53 5.69
CA SER A 161 19.63 16.35 5.20
C SER A 161 19.76 16.32 3.67
N TYR A 162 19.53 15.16 3.04
CA TYR A 162 19.59 15.03 1.58
C TYR A 162 18.49 15.85 0.91
N TYR A 163 17.24 15.69 1.36
CA TYR A 163 16.12 16.42 0.77
C TYR A 163 16.16 17.91 1.11
N GLU A 164 16.64 18.29 2.29
CA GLU A 164 16.89 19.68 2.64
C GLU A 164 17.90 20.32 1.67
N LYS A 165 19.01 19.64 1.37
CA LYS A 165 19.98 20.11 0.36
C LYS A 165 19.38 20.22 -1.04
N LEU A 166 18.47 19.33 -1.42
CA LEU A 166 17.77 19.41 -2.71
C LEU A 166 16.75 20.54 -2.76
N ALA A 167 16.07 20.80 -1.63
CA ALA A 167 15.05 21.83 -1.52
C ALA A 167 15.63 23.23 -1.34
N THR A 168 16.85 23.32 -0.78
CA THR A 168 17.56 24.58 -0.61
C THR A 168 18.17 24.99 -1.96
N PRO A 169 17.80 26.14 -2.54
CA PRO A 169 18.41 26.63 -3.76
C PRO A 169 19.89 26.89 -3.50
N VAL A 170 20.75 26.08 -4.11
CA VAL A 170 22.19 26.37 -4.17
C VAL A 170 22.41 27.17 -5.43
N ASP A 171 23.10 28.31 -5.32
CA ASP A 171 23.59 29.06 -6.47
C ASP A 171 24.57 28.16 -7.23
N ASN A 172 24.06 27.43 -8.22
CA ASN A 172 24.85 26.61 -9.10
C ASN A 172 25.40 27.51 -10.21
N PRO A 173 26.72 27.71 -10.31
CA PRO A 173 27.32 28.56 -11.33
C PRO A 173 27.06 28.05 -12.76
N ASP A 174 26.71 26.77 -12.92
CA ASP A 174 26.35 26.16 -14.19
C ASP A 174 24.85 26.25 -14.50
N PHE A 175 24.05 26.87 -13.62
CA PHE A 175 22.62 27.04 -13.85
C PHE A 175 22.35 28.08 -14.96
N ASP A 176 21.65 27.65 -16.00
CA ASP A 176 21.34 28.49 -17.15
C ASP A 176 20.23 29.50 -16.83
N ASN A 177 20.66 30.66 -16.32
CA ASN A 177 19.77 31.79 -16.04
C ASN A 177 19.04 32.30 -17.29
N THR A 178 19.57 32.06 -18.49
CA THR A 178 18.90 32.48 -19.73
C THR A 178 17.71 31.58 -20.03
N TYR A 179 17.87 30.26 -19.86
CA TYR A 179 16.76 29.31 -19.99
C TYR A 179 15.68 29.52 -18.93
N LYS A 180 16.07 29.84 -17.68
CA LYS A 180 15.11 30.21 -16.62
C LYS A 180 14.21 31.36 -17.05
N LEU A 181 14.79 32.41 -17.64
CA LEU A 181 14.05 33.60 -18.06
C LEU A 181 13.06 33.28 -19.21
N ILE A 182 13.43 32.38 -20.12
CA ILE A 182 12.53 31.88 -21.17
C ILE A 182 11.35 31.12 -20.56
N VAL A 183 11.61 30.21 -19.61
CA VAL A 183 10.56 29.45 -18.92
C VAL A 183 9.63 30.36 -18.13
N GLU A 184 10.16 31.39 -17.45
CA GLU A 184 9.35 32.37 -16.72
C GLU A 184 8.45 33.18 -17.67
N GLN A 185 8.95 33.54 -18.86
CA GLN A 185 8.14 34.20 -19.90
C GLN A 185 7.03 33.28 -20.43
N ASP A 186 7.33 32.01 -20.69
CA ASP A 186 6.34 31.03 -21.15
C ASP A 186 5.25 30.81 -20.08
N ILE A 187 5.63 30.70 -18.80
CA ILE A 187 4.69 30.60 -17.69
C ILE A 187 3.81 31.85 -17.61
N SER A 188 4.40 33.06 -17.69
CA SER A 188 3.64 34.31 -17.68
C SER A 188 2.61 34.35 -18.82
N ALA A 189 3.04 34.04 -20.04
CA ALA A 189 2.17 34.03 -21.21
C ALA A 189 1.02 33.02 -21.08
N LEU A 190 1.31 31.82 -20.57
CA LEU A 190 0.27 30.83 -20.27
C LEU A 190 -0.70 31.36 -19.21
N THR A 191 -0.18 31.92 -18.12
CA THR A 191 -1.00 32.44 -17.01
C THR A 191 -1.96 33.51 -17.53
N ASP A 192 -1.46 34.46 -18.33
CA ASP A 192 -2.26 35.53 -18.94
C ASP A 192 -3.36 34.96 -19.87
N THR A 193 -3.05 33.94 -20.68
CA THR A 193 -4.05 33.30 -21.56
C THR A 193 -5.14 32.54 -20.80
N TYR A 194 -4.85 32.00 -19.62
CA TYR A 194 -5.80 31.25 -18.79
C TYR A 194 -6.57 32.13 -17.81
N THR A 195 -6.08 33.30 -17.44
CA THR A 195 -6.83 34.24 -16.57
C THR A 195 -7.99 34.92 -17.29
N ASP A 196 -7.87 35.16 -18.60
CA ASP A 196 -8.91 35.83 -19.41
C ASP A 196 -10.03 34.87 -19.88
N ASN A 197 -9.74 33.57 -19.97
CA ASN A 197 -10.72 32.53 -20.30
C ASN A 197 -11.08 31.69 -19.07
N ARG A 198 -11.69 32.33 -18.06
CA ARG A 198 -12.38 31.58 -17.00
C ARG A 198 -13.65 30.96 -17.59
N ASP A 199 -13.47 29.89 -18.37
CA ASP A 199 -14.55 28.94 -18.58
C ASP A 199 -15.01 28.54 -17.18
N THR A 200 -16.23 28.94 -16.84
CA THR A 200 -16.86 28.60 -15.56
C THR A 200 -16.85 27.09 -15.46
N LEU A 201 -15.98 26.57 -14.59
CA LEU A 201 -15.89 25.14 -14.31
C LEU A 201 -17.29 24.64 -14.01
N ALA A 202 -17.71 23.60 -14.73
CA ALA A 202 -19.01 23.00 -14.49
C ALA A 202 -19.10 22.60 -13.00
N PRO A 203 -20.24 22.83 -12.34
CA PRO A 203 -20.39 22.51 -10.93
C PRO A 203 -20.14 21.02 -10.70
N VAL A 204 -19.23 20.71 -9.79
CA VAL A 204 -18.83 19.33 -9.46
C VAL A 204 -20.03 18.58 -8.87
N SER A 205 -20.33 17.39 -9.39
CA SER A 205 -21.45 16.57 -8.88
C SER A 205 -21.04 15.75 -7.66
N GLU A 206 -21.94 15.55 -6.69
CA GLU A 206 -21.74 14.63 -5.55
C GLU A 206 -21.26 13.24 -6.03
N LYS A 207 -21.77 12.76 -7.17
CA LYS A 207 -21.37 11.47 -7.75
C LYS A 207 -19.91 11.45 -8.18
N GLU A 208 -19.41 12.55 -8.72
CA GLU A 208 -18.00 12.68 -9.15
C GLU A 208 -17.08 12.68 -7.93
N VAL A 209 -17.44 13.42 -6.88
CA VAL A 209 -16.69 13.44 -5.61
C VAL A 209 -16.60 12.03 -5.02
N VAL A 210 -17.72 11.31 -4.95
CA VAL A 210 -17.74 9.92 -4.45
C VAL A 210 -16.88 9.00 -5.30
N GLN A 211 -16.89 9.15 -6.63
CA GLN A 211 -16.03 8.36 -7.53
C GLN A 211 -14.54 8.65 -7.29
N ILE A 212 -14.18 9.92 -7.17
CA ILE A 212 -12.80 10.36 -6.91
C ILE A 212 -12.30 9.82 -5.58
N ILE A 213 -13.07 9.98 -4.50
CA ILE A 213 -12.70 9.48 -3.17
C ILE A 213 -12.46 7.97 -3.21
N ASN A 214 -13.34 7.20 -3.85
CA ASN A 214 -13.19 5.75 -3.96
C ASN A 214 -11.94 5.34 -4.76
N SER A 215 -11.53 6.16 -5.74
CA SER A 215 -10.35 5.92 -6.59
C SER A 215 -9.01 6.21 -5.92
N LEU A 216 -8.99 6.91 -4.78
CA LEU A 216 -7.76 7.26 -4.07
C LEU A 216 -6.93 6.00 -3.72
N LYS A 217 -5.61 6.12 -3.62
CA LYS A 217 -4.76 4.96 -3.27
C LYS A 217 -4.62 4.86 -1.75
N ASN A 218 -4.87 3.67 -1.22
CA ASN A 218 -4.67 3.39 0.21
C ASN A 218 -3.17 3.27 0.55
N GLY A 219 -2.82 3.47 1.82
CA GLY A 219 -1.48 3.30 2.36
C GLY A 219 -0.51 4.41 1.95
N LYS A 220 -1.02 5.58 1.61
CA LYS A 220 -0.21 6.77 1.37
C LYS A 220 0.07 7.49 2.69
N ALA A 221 1.21 8.15 2.75
CA ALA A 221 1.56 8.97 3.91
C ALA A 221 0.53 10.09 4.07
N PRO A 222 0.15 10.43 5.31
CA PRO A 222 -0.70 11.58 5.56
C PRO A 222 0.01 12.89 5.20
N ASP A 223 -0.78 13.91 4.90
CA ASP A 223 -0.29 15.28 4.70
C ASP A 223 0.02 15.99 6.04
N ALA A 224 0.45 17.25 6.00
CA ALA A 224 0.73 18.09 7.17
C ALA A 224 -0.43 18.12 8.18
N SER A 225 -1.67 18.09 7.69
CA SER A 225 -2.90 18.02 8.51
C SER A 225 -3.23 16.63 9.05
N ARG A 226 -2.34 15.64 8.86
CA ARG A 226 -2.48 14.25 9.30
C ARG A 226 -3.67 13.47 8.71
N VAL A 227 -4.31 14.01 7.67
CA VAL A 227 -5.42 13.36 6.96
C VAL A 227 -4.87 12.31 5.99
N THR A 228 -5.42 11.09 6.04
CA THR A 228 -5.09 10.00 5.10
C THR A 228 -6.22 9.77 4.10
N CYS A 229 -5.93 9.09 2.99
CA CYS A 229 -6.94 8.70 2.01
C CYS A 229 -8.03 7.79 2.64
N GLU A 230 -7.66 7.00 3.64
CA GLU A 230 -8.56 6.14 4.41
C GLU A 230 -9.59 6.96 5.19
N HIS A 231 -9.22 8.12 5.73
CA HIS A 231 -10.17 8.99 6.43
C HIS A 231 -11.28 9.47 5.48
N LEU A 232 -10.93 9.80 4.23
CA LEU A 232 -11.91 10.20 3.22
C LEU A 232 -12.78 9.03 2.74
N LYS A 233 -12.18 7.86 2.53
CA LYS A 233 -12.89 6.67 2.02
C LYS A 233 -13.84 6.05 3.03
N PHE A 234 -13.46 6.04 4.30
CA PHE A 234 -14.19 5.34 5.36
C PHE A 234 -14.90 6.28 6.33
N GLY A 235 -14.68 7.60 6.23
CA GLY A 235 -15.32 8.64 7.05
C GLY A 235 -16.85 8.79 6.87
N GLY A 236 -17.42 8.08 5.89
CA GLY A 236 -18.86 8.05 5.64
C GLY A 236 -19.39 9.33 4.98
N LYS A 237 -20.72 9.49 4.96
CA LYS A 237 -21.38 10.62 4.30
C LYS A 237 -21.08 11.98 4.94
N LEU A 238 -20.73 11.99 6.23
CA LEU A 238 -20.36 13.18 6.99
C LEU A 238 -19.09 13.85 6.47
N SER A 239 -18.16 13.10 5.88
CA SER A 239 -16.95 13.64 5.25
C SER A 239 -17.18 14.19 3.84
N LEU A 240 -18.41 14.11 3.32
CA LEU A 240 -18.79 14.46 1.95
C LEU A 240 -19.81 15.60 1.88
N THR A 241 -20.50 15.90 2.97
CA THR A 241 -21.46 17.01 3.09
C THR A 241 -20.76 18.26 3.66
N PHE A 242 -19.75 18.74 2.95
CA PHE A 242 -19.12 20.05 3.17
C PHE A 242 -19.64 21.04 2.13
#